data_AF-A0A7S0TMK4-F1
#
_entry.id   AF-A0A7S0TMK4-F1
#
_cell.length_a   1.000
_cell.length_b   1.000
_cell.length_c   1.000
_cell.angle_alpha   90.00
_cell.angle_beta   90.00
_cell.angle_gamma   90.00
#
_symmetry.space_group_name_H-M   'P 1'
#
loop_
_entity.id
_entity.type
_entity.pdbx_description
1 polymer ?
#
loop_
_entity_poly.entity_id
_entity_poly.type
_entity_poly.pdbx_seq_one_letter_code
_entity_poly.pdbx_strand_id
1 'polypeptide(L)'
;VEKSSEKARSYLKMAAEAGDPWSMCHYALSMYDASSLGGDWQSDYAEAKVWAEKAAERGSPDACWVLGAMAEGGTENSPPDLRKAAEWYKKAGDVPQALQSLAWLMVKGQGGMSRDVEGAVKLFERARSK
;
A
#
# COMPACT_ATOMS: atom_id res chain seq x y z
N VAL A 1 18.39 17.77 4.14
CA VAL A 1 17.31 16.76 4.25
C VAL A 1 17.31 15.89 3.01
N GLU A 2 17.22 16.49 1.81
CA GLU A 2 17.33 15.83 0.48
C GLU A 2 18.43 14.75 0.37
N LYS A 3 19.70 15.09 0.68
CA LYS A 3 20.83 14.12 0.68
C LYS A 3 20.65 12.91 1.62
N SER A 4 19.80 13.02 2.64
CA SER A 4 19.52 11.91 3.56
C SER A 4 18.44 11.00 2.99
N SER A 5 17.42 11.59 2.35
CA SER A 5 16.30 10.90 1.71
C SER A 5 16.79 10.02 0.54
N GLU A 6 17.67 10.56 -0.30
CA GLU A 6 18.27 9.81 -1.42
C GLU A 6 19.12 8.63 -0.94
N LYS A 7 19.92 8.82 0.12
CA LYS A 7 20.70 7.74 0.72
C LYS A 7 19.78 6.66 1.31
N ALA A 8 18.74 7.04 2.03
CA ALA A 8 17.76 6.10 2.57
C ALA A 8 17.11 5.28 1.45
N ARG A 9 16.68 5.94 0.36
CA ARG A 9 16.13 5.27 -0.82
C ARG A 9 17.13 4.31 -1.46
N SER A 10 18.41 4.70 -1.56
CA SER A 10 19.48 3.84 -2.08
C SER A 10 19.69 2.60 -1.21
N TYR A 11 19.70 2.73 0.11
CA TYR A 11 19.84 1.58 1.01
C TYR A 11 18.63 0.65 0.93
N LEU A 12 17.42 1.21 0.85
CA LEU A 12 16.20 0.44 0.63
C LEU A 12 16.26 -0.34 -0.68
N LYS A 13 16.74 0.28 -1.77
CA LYS A 13 16.95 -0.41 -3.05
C LYS A 13 17.89 -1.61 -2.91
N MET A 14 19.06 -1.41 -2.30
CA MET A 14 20.03 -2.49 -2.13
C MET A 14 19.46 -3.66 -1.31
N ALA A 15 18.74 -3.37 -0.22
CA ALA A 15 18.12 -4.41 0.61
C ALA A 15 16.93 -5.09 -0.10
N ALA A 16 16.16 -4.33 -0.88
CA ALA A 16 15.10 -4.88 -1.73
C ALA A 16 15.67 -5.84 -2.78
N GLU A 17 16.77 -5.46 -3.45
CA GLU A 17 17.51 -6.33 -4.38
C GLU A 17 18.07 -7.57 -3.69
N ALA A 18 18.44 -7.48 -2.42
CA ALA A 18 18.90 -8.60 -1.60
C ALA A 18 17.76 -9.54 -1.15
N GLY A 19 16.49 -9.22 -1.43
CA GLY A 19 15.36 -10.11 -1.14
C GLY A 19 14.54 -9.78 0.09
N ASP A 20 14.83 -8.68 0.79
CA ASP A 20 14.14 -8.28 2.03
C ASP A 20 12.73 -7.73 1.74
N PRO A 21 11.63 -8.40 2.14
CA PRO A 21 10.27 -8.01 1.79
C PRO A 21 9.87 -6.65 2.38
N TRP A 22 10.42 -6.29 3.55
CA TRP A 22 10.19 -4.99 4.17
C TRP A 22 10.79 -3.88 3.31
N SER A 23 12.06 -4.02 2.93
CA SER A 23 12.75 -3.07 2.06
C SER A 23 12.15 -3.01 0.66
N MET A 24 11.70 -4.13 0.09
CA MET A 24 10.94 -4.12 -1.18
C MET A 24 9.66 -3.28 -1.07
N CYS A 25 8.90 -3.45 0.01
CA CYS A 25 7.69 -2.66 0.27
C CYS A 25 8.00 -1.17 0.45
N HIS A 26 9.00 -0.83 1.25
CA HIS A 26 9.38 0.56 1.51
C HIS A 26 10.04 1.23 0.29
N TYR A 27 10.80 0.48 -0.50
CA TYR A 27 11.32 0.96 -1.78
C TYR A 27 10.17 1.23 -2.77
N ALA A 28 9.20 0.31 -2.87
CA ALA A 28 7.98 0.50 -3.65
C ALA A 28 7.21 1.76 -3.21
N LEU A 29 7.01 1.93 -1.91
CA LEU A 29 6.32 3.09 -1.34
C LEU A 29 7.06 4.39 -1.70
N SER A 30 8.40 4.39 -1.68
CA SER A 30 9.19 5.57 -2.08
C SER A 30 9.01 5.95 -3.55
N MET A 31 8.72 4.98 -4.42
CA MET A 31 8.44 5.23 -5.84
C MET A 31 6.99 5.62 -6.09
N TYR A 32 6.07 5.19 -5.23
CA TYR A 32 4.68 5.62 -5.27
C TYR A 32 4.52 7.07 -4.74
N ASP A 33 5.10 7.34 -3.58
CA ASP A 33 5.02 8.60 -2.86
C ASP A 33 6.42 9.01 -2.37
N ALA A 34 7.04 9.96 -3.07
CA ALA A 34 8.37 10.47 -2.71
C ALA A 34 8.41 11.09 -1.30
N SER A 35 7.27 11.62 -0.81
CA SER A 35 7.18 12.23 0.51
C SER A 35 7.31 11.21 1.64
N SER A 36 7.07 9.92 1.37
CA SER A 36 7.25 8.82 2.33
C SER A 36 8.67 8.72 2.90
N LEU A 37 9.67 9.24 2.18
CA LEU A 37 11.06 9.37 2.63
C LEU A 37 11.54 10.83 2.72
N GLY A 38 10.64 11.81 2.55
CA GLY A 38 10.99 13.23 2.48
C GLY A 38 11.85 13.57 1.26
N GLY A 39 11.58 12.93 0.12
CA GLY A 39 12.18 13.21 -1.17
C GLY A 39 11.29 14.07 -2.07
N ASP A 40 11.86 14.55 -3.17
CA ASP A 40 11.22 15.37 -4.20
C ASP A 40 11.36 14.77 -5.61
N TRP A 41 11.78 13.51 -5.71
CA TRP A 41 11.87 12.77 -6.96
C TRP A 41 10.49 12.48 -7.57
N GLN A 42 10.46 12.30 -8.89
CA GLN A 42 9.25 11.90 -9.60
C GLN A 42 8.84 10.48 -9.21
N SER A 43 7.53 10.29 -8.97
CA SER A 43 6.95 8.97 -8.73
C SER A 43 7.04 8.08 -9.96
N ASP A 44 7.38 6.80 -9.76
CA ASP A 44 7.31 5.76 -10.77
C ASP A 44 6.34 4.66 -10.31
N TYR A 45 5.09 4.80 -10.73
CA TYR A 45 4.03 3.87 -10.37
C TYR A 45 4.23 2.47 -10.93
N ALA A 46 4.89 2.34 -12.09
CA ALA A 46 5.10 1.04 -12.71
C ALA A 46 6.16 0.25 -11.92
N GLU A 47 7.27 0.89 -11.59
CA GLU A 47 8.31 0.27 -10.77
C GLU A 47 7.81 0.02 -9.33
N ALA A 48 7.08 0.97 -8.73
CA ALA A 48 6.45 0.80 -7.42
C ALA A 48 5.60 -0.48 -7.36
N LYS A 49 4.75 -0.69 -8.38
CA LYS A 49 3.87 -1.87 -8.43
C LYS A 49 4.67 -3.16 -8.49
N VAL A 50 5.71 -3.22 -9.32
CA VAL A 50 6.55 -4.42 -9.46
C VAL A 50 7.21 -4.79 -8.13
N TRP A 51 7.75 -3.82 -7.39
CA TRP A 51 8.38 -4.10 -6.10
C TRP A 51 7.38 -4.45 -5.00
N ALA A 52 6.21 -3.81 -5.00
CA ALA A 52 5.14 -4.17 -4.07
C ALA A 52 4.59 -5.57 -4.36
N GLU A 53 4.43 -5.97 -5.63
CA GLU A 53 4.05 -7.34 -6.01
C GLU A 53 5.09 -8.36 -5.53
N LYS A 54 6.38 -8.11 -5.75
CA LYS A 54 7.46 -8.98 -5.22
C LYS A 54 7.44 -9.09 -3.69
N ALA A 55 7.19 -7.99 -2.98
CA ALA A 55 7.09 -8.01 -1.53
C ALA A 55 5.85 -8.79 -1.04
N ALA A 56 4.71 -8.62 -1.71
CA ALA A 56 3.48 -9.33 -1.41
C ALA A 56 3.60 -10.84 -1.67
N GLU A 57 4.28 -11.24 -2.76
CA GLU A 57 4.59 -12.65 -3.06
C GLU A 57 5.46 -13.30 -1.98
N ARG A 58 6.28 -12.51 -1.29
CA ARG A 58 7.08 -12.94 -0.13
C ARG A 58 6.34 -12.84 1.19
N GLY A 59 5.04 -12.57 1.16
CA GLY A 59 4.17 -12.55 2.32
C GLY A 59 4.18 -11.25 3.11
N SER A 60 4.66 -10.13 2.54
CA SER A 60 4.58 -8.81 3.18
C SER A 60 3.13 -8.29 3.21
N PRO A 61 2.49 -8.18 4.37
CA PRO A 61 1.12 -7.68 4.46
C PRO A 61 1.04 -6.18 4.12
N ASP A 62 2.07 -5.41 4.48
CA ASP A 62 2.18 -3.99 4.14
C ASP A 62 2.24 -3.76 2.62
N ALA A 63 2.89 -4.66 1.89
CA ALA A 63 2.94 -4.59 0.44
C ALA A 63 1.57 -4.80 -0.20
N CYS A 64 0.75 -5.71 0.36
CA CYS A 64 -0.64 -5.85 -0.05
C CYS A 64 -1.43 -4.56 0.22
N TRP A 65 -1.16 -3.85 1.32
CA TRP A 65 -1.76 -2.53 1.56
C TRP A 65 -1.33 -1.51 0.50
N VAL A 66 -0.02 -1.42 0.19
CA VAL A 66 0.49 -0.52 -0.86
C VAL A 66 -0.17 -0.80 -2.21
N LEU A 67 -0.29 -2.07 -2.61
CA LEU A 67 -0.98 -2.44 -3.85
C LEU A 67 -2.46 -2.05 -3.85
N GLY A 68 -3.11 -2.13 -2.68
CA GLY A 68 -4.48 -1.65 -2.50
C GLY A 68 -4.58 -0.14 -2.65
N ALA A 69 -3.68 0.63 -2.04
CA ALA A 69 -3.64 2.09 -2.14
C ALA A 69 -3.37 2.56 -3.57
N MET A 70 -2.45 1.89 -4.28
CA MET A 70 -2.20 2.15 -5.70
C MET A 70 -3.43 1.87 -6.57
N ALA A 71 -4.17 0.80 -6.29
CA ALA A 71 -5.40 0.51 -6.99
C ALA A 71 -6.52 1.50 -6.66
N GLU A 72 -6.63 1.95 -5.41
CA GLU A 72 -7.63 2.94 -4.97
C GLU A 72 -7.36 4.35 -5.53
N GLY A 73 -6.11 4.79 -5.55
CA GLY A 73 -5.74 6.10 -6.08
C GLY A 73 -5.68 6.14 -7.61
N GLY A 74 -5.50 4.99 -8.25
CA GLY A 74 -5.14 4.94 -9.67
C GLY A 74 -3.74 5.50 -9.93
N THR A 75 -3.37 5.55 -11.21
CA THR A 75 -2.14 6.13 -11.72
C THR A 75 -2.47 6.94 -12.97
N GLU A 76 -1.49 7.70 -13.49
CA GLU A 76 -1.66 8.46 -14.73
C GLU A 76 -2.21 7.61 -15.89
N ASN A 77 -1.84 6.32 -15.94
CA ASN A 77 -2.21 5.40 -17.03
C ASN A 77 -3.25 4.34 -16.61
N SER A 78 -3.73 4.35 -15.37
CA SER A 78 -4.71 3.37 -14.88
C SER A 78 -5.69 4.05 -13.95
N PRO A 79 -7.00 4.11 -14.28
CA PRO A 79 -7.97 4.70 -13.38
C PRO A 79 -8.07 3.91 -12.05
N PRO A 80 -8.57 4.53 -10.98
CA PRO A 80 -8.94 3.86 -9.75
C PRO A 80 -9.78 2.59 -9.96
N ASP A 81 -9.37 1.49 -9.31
CA ASP A 81 -10.11 0.24 -9.25
C ASP A 81 -10.33 -0.15 -7.78
N LEU A 82 -11.46 0.30 -7.25
CA LEU A 82 -11.84 0.04 -5.86
C LEU A 82 -12.08 -1.45 -5.58
N ARG A 83 -12.44 -2.26 -6.59
CA ARG A 83 -12.67 -3.70 -6.41
C ARG A 83 -11.33 -4.39 -6.19
N LYS A 84 -10.35 -4.06 -7.03
CA LYS A 84 -8.98 -4.54 -6.86
C LYS A 84 -8.34 -4.02 -5.57
N ALA A 85 -8.62 -2.77 -5.18
CA ALA A 85 -8.19 -2.24 -3.89
C ALA A 85 -8.74 -3.06 -2.73
N ALA A 86 -10.04 -3.37 -2.73
CA ALA A 86 -10.67 -4.19 -1.69
C ALA A 86 -10.06 -5.61 -1.62
N GLU A 87 -9.73 -6.22 -2.76
CA GLU A 87 -9.07 -7.53 -2.80
C GLU A 87 -7.69 -7.48 -2.15
N TRP A 88 -6.89 -6.45 -2.47
CA TRP A 88 -5.57 -6.27 -1.89
C TRP A 88 -5.60 -5.94 -0.40
N TYR A 89 -6.51 -5.07 0.03
CA TYR A 89 -6.67 -4.77 1.45
C TYR A 89 -7.11 -6.00 2.25
N LYS A 90 -7.94 -6.88 1.68
CA LYS A 90 -8.28 -8.17 2.32
C LYS A 90 -7.04 -9.06 2.48
N LYS A 91 -6.17 -9.09 1.48
CA LYS A 91 -4.90 -9.84 1.53
C LYS A 91 -3.89 -9.26 2.52
N ALA A 92 -3.93 -7.97 2.79
CA ALA A 92 -3.10 -7.32 3.81
C ALA A 92 -3.45 -7.75 5.25
N GLY A 93 -4.62 -8.39 5.45
CA GLY A 93 -4.98 -9.00 6.72
C GLY A 93 -5.15 -7.97 7.84
N ASP A 94 -4.23 -7.99 8.80
CA ASP A 94 -4.30 -7.21 10.05
C ASP A 94 -3.60 -5.84 10.00
N VAL A 95 -3.11 -5.42 8.83
CA VAL A 95 -2.50 -4.11 8.64
C VAL A 95 -3.54 -3.02 8.96
N PRO A 96 -3.31 -2.14 9.96
CA PRO A 96 -4.30 -1.15 10.40
C PRO A 96 -4.83 -0.27 9.27
N GLN A 97 -3.94 0.17 8.38
CA GLN A 97 -4.29 1.02 7.25
C GLN A 97 -5.20 0.28 6.24
N ALA A 98 -4.95 -1.02 5.99
CA ALA A 98 -5.79 -1.82 5.11
C ALA A 98 -7.17 -2.10 5.72
N LEU A 99 -7.22 -2.38 7.02
CA LEU A 99 -8.48 -2.54 7.75
C LEU A 99 -9.32 -1.25 7.71
N GLN A 100 -8.69 -0.09 7.89
CA GLN A 100 -9.35 1.21 7.78
C GLN A 100 -9.86 1.45 6.35
N SER A 101 -9.06 1.20 5.32
CA SER A 101 -9.52 1.36 3.93
C SER A 101 -10.69 0.43 3.59
N LEU A 102 -10.66 -0.84 4.04
CA LEU A 102 -11.80 -1.76 3.89
C LEU A 102 -13.05 -1.26 4.59
N ALA A 103 -12.91 -0.78 5.83
CA ALA A 103 -14.01 -0.23 6.60
C ALA A 103 -14.66 0.95 5.85
N TRP A 104 -13.85 1.84 5.26
CA TRP A 104 -14.37 2.94 4.45
C TRP A 104 -15.09 2.48 3.19
N LEU A 105 -14.58 1.46 2.49
CA LEU A 105 -15.26 0.88 1.33
C LEU A 105 -16.61 0.26 1.73
N MET A 106 -16.69 -0.38 2.91
CA MET A 106 -17.93 -0.92 3.46
C MET A 106 -18.93 0.17 3.85
N VAL A 107 -18.48 1.27 4.46
CA VAL A 107 -19.36 2.41 4.80
C VAL A 107 -19.97 3.01 3.53
N LYS A 108 -19.19 3.10 2.46
CA LYS A 108 -19.61 3.70 1.18
C LYS A 108 -20.34 2.72 0.26
N GLY A 109 -20.30 1.41 0.52
CA GLY A 109 -20.83 0.40 -0.39
C GLY A 109 -20.08 0.37 -1.74
N GLN A 110 -18.75 0.47 -1.68
CA GLN A 110 -17.86 0.55 -2.85
C GLN A 110 -16.95 -0.68 -2.95
N GLY A 111 -16.15 -0.76 -4.04
CA GLY A 111 -15.20 -1.86 -4.22
C GLY A 111 -15.86 -3.23 -4.38
N GLY A 112 -17.10 -3.26 -4.85
CA GLY A 112 -17.90 -4.49 -4.94
C GLY A 112 -18.48 -4.96 -3.60
N MET A 113 -18.39 -4.14 -2.54
CA MET A 113 -18.96 -4.44 -1.23
C MET A 113 -20.33 -3.75 -1.10
N SER A 114 -21.29 -4.44 -0.47
CA SER A 114 -22.52 -3.79 -0.03
C SER A 114 -22.24 -2.85 1.14
N ARG A 115 -23.09 -1.84 1.31
CA ARG A 115 -23.01 -0.96 2.47
C ARG A 115 -23.20 -1.77 3.76
N ASP A 116 -22.20 -1.74 4.64
CA ASP A 116 -22.21 -2.43 5.94
C ASP A 116 -21.44 -1.61 6.98
N VAL A 117 -22.17 -0.82 7.75
CA VAL A 117 -21.58 0.07 8.77
C VAL A 117 -21.16 -0.71 10.02
N GLU A 118 -21.92 -1.73 10.41
CA GLU A 118 -21.59 -2.54 11.59
C GLU A 118 -20.31 -3.35 11.38
N GLY A 119 -20.16 -3.96 10.20
CA GLY A 119 -18.92 -4.61 9.80
C GLY A 119 -17.74 -3.64 9.74
N ALA A 120 -17.95 -2.42 9.23
CA ALA A 120 -16.91 -1.39 9.21
C ALA A 120 -16.46 -0.99 10.62
N VAL A 121 -17.37 -0.83 11.59
CA VAL A 121 -17.02 -0.54 12.99
C VAL A 121 -16.10 -1.62 13.57
N LYS A 122 -16.41 -2.91 13.33
CA LYS A 122 -15.55 -4.02 13.78
C LYS A 122 -14.15 -3.95 13.17
N LEU A 123 -14.03 -3.58 11.90
CA LEU A 123 -12.73 -3.40 11.25
C LEU A 123 -11.96 -2.20 11.84
N PHE A 124 -12.62 -1.09 12.14
CA PHE A 124 -11.99 0.06 12.81
C PHE A 124 -11.50 -0.29 14.22
N GLU A 125 -12.30 -1.03 14.99
CA GLU A 125 -11.91 -1.50 16.32
C GLU A 125 -10.70 -2.43 16.26
N ARG A 126 -10.71 -3.37 15.29
CA ARG A 126 -9.59 -4.28 15.03
C ARG A 126 -8.32 -3.50 14.66
N ALA A 127 -8.43 -2.51 13.77
CA ALA A 127 -7.30 -1.66 13.37
C ALA A 127 -6.69 -0.90 14.55
N ARG A 128 -7.52 -0.41 15.49
CA ARG A 128 -7.05 0.30 16.69
C ARG A 128 -6.33 -0.61 17.70
N SER A 129 -6.61 -1.91 17.68
CA SER A 129 -6.06 -2.89 18.64
C SER A 129 -4.69 -3.47 18.25
N LYS A 130 -4.12 -3.02 17.13
CA LYS A 130 -2.82 -3.45 16.60
C LYS A 130 -1.80 -2.33 16.79
#